data_AF-A0A098M8H4-F1
#
_entry.id   AF-A0A098M8H4-F1
#
_cell.length_a   1.000
_cell.length_b   1.000
_cell.length_c   1.000
_cell.angle_alpha   90.00
_cell.angle_beta   90.00
_cell.angle_gamma   90.00
#
_symmetry.space_group_name_H-M   'P 1'
#
loop_
_entity.id
_entity.type
_entity.pdbx_description
1 polymer ?
#
loop_
_entity_poly.entity_id
_entity_poly.type
_entity_poly.pdbx_seq_one_letter_code
_entity_poly.pdbx_strand_id
1 'polypeptide(L)' 'MVVKAKENGVQVIGLTRGLDTRFHHTEKLDKGEVLIAQFTDHTSAMKIRGKAEIWTKHGQLESES' A
#
# COMPACT_ATOMS: atom_id res chain seq x y z
N MET A 1 -7.11 4.66 1.38
CA MET A 1 -6.29 3.99 2.42
C MET A 1 -5.13 4.91 2.74
N VAL A 2 -4.74 4.98 4.01
CA VAL A 2 -3.55 5.71 4.46
C VAL A 2 -2.51 4.68 4.90
N VAL A 3 -1.26 4.83 4.45
CA VAL A 3 -0.13 3.97 4.82
C VAL A 3 0.99 4.86 5.35
N LYS A 4 1.50 4.58 6.54
CA LYS A 4 2.66 5.25 7.14
C LYS A 4 3.79 4.24 7.34
N ALA A 5 4.95 4.52 6.77
CA ALA A 5 6.11 3.65 6.89
C ALA A 5 6.72 3.75 8.30
N LYS A 6 6.94 2.59 8.95
CA LYS A 6 7.59 2.48 10.28
C LYS A 6 9.06 2.09 10.16
N GLU A 7 9.50 1.67 8.96
CA GLU A 7 10.88 1.42 8.57
C GLU A 7 11.17 1.96 7.16
N ASN A 8 12.44 2.00 6.76
CA ASN A 8 12.83 2.44 5.41
C ASN A 8 12.54 1.35 4.38
N GLY A 9 12.10 1.74 3.19
CA GLY A 9 11.88 0.83 2.08
C GLY A 9 10.58 0.03 2.14
N VAL A 10 9.57 0.50 2.88
CA VAL A 10 8.20 0.00 2.79
C VAL A 10 7.73 0.15 1.34
N GLN A 11 7.07 -0.88 0.80
CA GLN A 11 6.55 -0.84 -0.57
C GLN A 11 5.03 -0.89 -0.55
N VAL A 12 4.40 0.05 -1.25
CA VAL A 12 2.96 0.04 -1.55
C VAL A 12 2.79 -0.32 -3.03
N ILE A 13 2.29 -1.52 -3.30
CA ILE A 13 2.21 -2.10 -4.64
C ILE A 13 0.76 -2.10 -5.10
N GLY A 14 0.48 -1.43 -6.23
CA GLY A 14 -0.82 -1.45 -6.89
C GLY A 14 -0.99 -2.70 -7.76
N LEU A 15 -2.14 -3.35 -7.67
CA LEU A 15 -2.53 -4.49 -8.51
C LEU A 15 -3.60 -4.08 -9.51
N THR A 16 -3.48 -4.58 -10.74
CA THR A 16 -4.37 -4.25 -11.85
C THR A 16 -5.80 -4.69 -11.59
N ARG A 17 -6.76 -3.84 -11.99
CA ARG A 17 -8.15 -4.24 -12.17
C ARG A 17 -8.33 -4.93 -13.53
N GLY A 18 -9.04 -6.06 -13.57
CA GLY A 18 -9.38 -6.76 -14.82
C GLY A 18 -9.21 -8.27 -14.74
N LEU A 19 -9.10 -8.90 -15.90
CA LEU A 19 -8.88 -10.35 -16.05
C LEU A 19 -7.56 -10.80 -15.42
N ASP A 20 -6.50 -10.01 -15.60
CA ASP A 20 -5.19 -10.30 -15.06
C ASP A 20 -4.94 -9.54 -13.75
N THR A 21 -4.35 -10.24 -12.78
CA THR A 21 -3.89 -9.65 -11.52
C THR A 21 -2.37 -9.58 -11.53
N ARG A 22 -1.81 -8.39 -11.83
CA ARG A 22 -0.37 -8.15 -11.86
C ARG A 22 0.01 -6.85 -11.16
N PHE A 23 1.26 -6.75 -10.72
CA PHE A 23 1.81 -5.49 -10.20
C PHE A 23 1.98 -4.50 -11.35
N HIS A 24 1.54 -3.26 -11.17
CA HIS A 24 1.69 -2.22 -12.21
C HIS A 24 2.41 -0.96 -11.71
N HIS A 25 2.37 -0.68 -10.41
CA HIS A 25 3.12 0.40 -9.77
C HIS A 25 3.59 -0.02 -8.39
N THR A 26 4.80 0.42 -8.01
CA THR A 26 5.33 0.24 -6.66
C THR A 26 5.81 1.60 -6.17
N GLU A 27 5.19 2.09 -5.09
CA GLU A 27 5.67 3.25 -4.36
C GLU A 27 6.57 2.80 -3.21
N LYS A 28 7.77 3.38 -3.09
CA LYS A 28 8.69 3.09 -1.99
C LYS A 28 8.62 4.23 -0.99
N LEU A 29 8.42 3.89 0.28
CA LEU A 29 8.35 4.83 1.39
C LEU A 29 9.51 4.62 2.35
N ASP A 30 10.18 5.71 2.72
CA ASP A 30 11.14 5.75 3.82
C ASP A 30 10.44 6.04 5.15
N LYS A 31 11.13 5.74 6.26
CA LYS A 31 10.55 5.79 7.61
C LYS A 31 9.96 7.17 7.90
N GLY A 32 8.67 7.17 8.27
CA GLY A 32 7.93 8.38 8.61
C GLY A 32 7.14 8.96 7.43
N GLU A 33 7.42 8.56 6.19
CA GLU A 33 6.63 8.96 5.03
C GLU A 33 5.21 8.37 5.09
N VAL A 34 4.28 9.12 4.49
CA VAL A 34 2.85 8.79 4.48
C VAL A 34 2.34 8.85 3.05
N LEU A 35 1.65 7.78 2.62
CA LEU A 35 0.93 7.71 1.36
C LEU A 35 -0.57 7.62 1.60
N ILE A 36 -1.34 8.45 0.91
CA ILE A 36 -2.81 8.36 0.85
C ILE A 36 -3.19 7.91 -0.56
N ALA A 37 -3.68 6.69 -0.68
CA ALA A 37 -3.98 6.07 -1.97
C ALA A 37 -5.47 5.70 -2.10
N GLN A 38 -6.02 5.89 -3.30
CA GLN A 38 -7.39 5.51 -3.65
C GLN A 38 -7.42 4.22 -4.47
N PHE A 39 -8.49 3.44 -4.33
CA PHE A 39 -8.84 2.48 -5.39
C PHE A 39 -9.31 3.26 -6.61
N THR A 40 -8.92 2.80 -7.79
CA THR A 40 -9.18 3.48 -9.06
C THR A 40 -9.63 2.48 -10.13
N ASP A 41 -9.85 2.96 -11.33
CA ASP A 41 -10.10 2.11 -12.50
C ASP A 41 -8.92 1.19 -12.81
N HIS A 42 -7.69 1.63 -12.51
CA HIS A 42 -6.48 0.84 -12.75
C HIS A 42 -6.09 -0.03 -11.55
N THR A 43 -6.42 0.40 -10.32
CA THR A 43 -6.00 -0.28 -9.08
C THR A 43 -7.21 -0.84 -8.33
N SER A 44 -7.33 -2.16 -8.32
CA SER A 44 -8.40 -2.90 -7.59
C SER A 44 -7.95 -3.46 -6.24
N ALA A 45 -6.65 -3.71 -6.09
CA ALA A 45 -6.05 -4.22 -4.86
C ALA A 45 -4.70 -3.54 -4.62
N MET A 46 -4.28 -3.54 -3.37
CA MET A 46 -2.97 -3.02 -2.97
C MET A 46 -2.29 -4.00 -2.01
N LYS A 47 -1.00 -4.23 -2.21
CA LYS A 47 -0.15 -5.04 -1.33
C LYS A 47 0.87 -4.14 -0.66
N ILE A 48 0.96 -4.23 0.67
CA ILE A 48 1.94 -3.48 1.46
C ILE A 48 3.01 -4.48 1.92
N ARG A 49 4.29 -4.16 1.73
CA ARG A 49 5.43 -4.96 2.21
C ARG A 49 6.32 -4.10 3.10
N GLY A 50 6.84 -4.69 4.17
CA GLY A 50 7.61 -4.01 5.21
C GLY A 50 6.74 -3.50 6.35
N LYS A 51 7.38 -3.03 7.41
CA LYS A 51 6.70 -2.58 8.63
C LYS A 51 6.00 -1.23 8.42
N ALA A 52 4.68 -1.23 8.45
CA ALA A 52 3.86 -0.05 8.23
C ALA A 52 2.58 -0.04 9.07
N GLU A 53 2.08 1.16 9.36
CA GLU A 53 0.80 1.41 10.01
C GLU A 53 -0.22 1.81 8.93
N ILE A 54 -1.37 1.14 8.89
CA ILE A 54 -2.33 1.25 7.78
C ILE A 54 -3.71 1.58 8.34
N TRP A 55 -4.36 2.61 7.77
CA TRP A 55 -5.72 2.98 8.09
C TRP A 55 -6.64 2.83 6.88
N THR A 56 -7.78 2.18 7.12
CA THR A 56 -8.87 2.07 6.16
C THR A 56 -10.18 2.45 6.84
N LYS A 57 -11.30 2.44 6.09
CA LYS A 57 -12.63 2.61 6.67
C LYS A 57 -13.00 1.53 7.71
N HIS A 58 -12.27 0.41 7.74
CA HIS A 58 -12.51 -0.72 8.63
C HIS A 58 -11.67 -0.68 9.92
N GLY A 59 -10.89 0.38 10.11
CA GLY A 59 -10.00 0.54 11.26
C GLY A 59 -8.53 0.53 10.86
N GLN A 60 -7.70 0.33 11.87
CA GLN A 60 -6.25 0.38 11.81
C GLN A 60 -5.65 -1.03 11.94
N LEU A 61 -4.59 -1.29 11.18
CA LEU A 61 -3.74 -2.48 11.33
C LEU A 61 -2.27 -2.14 11.10
N GLU A 62 -1.39 -3.06 11.46
CA GLU A 62 0.03 -2.99 11.10
C GLU A 62 0.38 -4.15 10.16
N SER A 63 1.29 -3.90 9.22
CA SER A 63 1.97 -4.95 8.45
C SER A 63 3.31 -5.28 9.10
N GLU A 64 3.68 -6.56 9.02
CA GLU A 64 4.98 -7.08 9.43
C GLU A 64 5.79 -7.54 8.22
N SER A 65 7.10 -7.69 8.41
CA SER A 65 8.08 -8.02 7.37
C SER A 65 8.14 -9.51 7.07
#